data_AF-A0A1X9M855-F1
#
_entry.id   AF-A0A1X9M855-F1
#
_cell.length_a   1.000
_cell.length_b   1.000
_cell.length_c   1.000
_cell.angle_alpha   90.00
_cell.angle_beta   90.00
_cell.angle_gamma   90.00
#
_symmetry.space_group_name_H-M   'P 1'
#
loop_
_entity.id
_entity.type
_entity.pdbx_description
1 polymer ?
#
loop_
_entity_poly.entity_id
_entity_poly.type
_entity_poly.pdbx_seq_one_letter_code
_entity_poly.pdbx_strand_id
1 'polypeptide(L)' 'MLKNKVVLLAAILLIVVAAVIRFNQIQENHEANKVIAENCIDNEGTVIIQEGLFFTLTSVTCEEGL' A
#
# COMPACT_ATOMS: atom_id res chain seq x y z
N MET A 1 13.63 8.36 -35.92
CA MET A 1 14.51 7.89 -34.82
C MET A 1 14.35 8.70 -33.52
N LEU A 2 14.44 10.03 -33.52
CA LEU A 2 14.38 10.85 -32.28
C LEU A 2 13.03 10.77 -31.54
N LYS A 3 11.89 10.78 -32.27
CA LYS A 3 10.53 10.65 -31.69
C LYS A 3 10.37 9.37 -30.83
N ASN A 4 10.88 8.23 -31.29
CA ASN A 4 10.77 6.98 -30.53
C ASN A 4 11.59 7.00 -29.23
N LYS A 5 12.73 7.71 -29.20
CA LYS A 5 13.55 7.85 -27.98
C LYS A 5 12.85 8.73 -26.94
N VAL A 6 12.19 9.81 -27.37
CA VAL A 6 11.43 10.70 -26.47
C VAL A 6 10.21 9.98 -25.90
N VAL A 7 9.47 9.24 -26.72
CA VAL A 7 8.31 8.44 -26.25
C VAL A 7 8.75 7.38 -25.25
N LEU A 8 9.87 6.69 -25.49
CA LEU A 8 10.41 5.70 -24.58
C LEU A 8 10.80 6.32 -23.23
N LEU A 9 11.49 7.47 -23.25
CA LEU A 9 11.87 8.19 -22.03
C LEU A 9 10.63 8.66 -21.24
N ALA A 10 9.61 9.17 -21.93
CA ALA A 10 8.35 9.56 -21.31
C ALA A 10 7.64 8.35 -20.66
N ALA A 11 7.61 7.20 -21.34
CA ALA A 11 7.02 5.98 -20.79
C ALA A 11 7.76 5.50 -19.53
N ILE A 12 9.09 5.51 -19.54
CA ILE A 12 9.90 5.17 -18.36
C ILE A 12 9.62 6.13 -17.21
N LEU A 13 9.56 7.44 -17.49
CA LEU A 13 9.28 8.45 -16.47
C LEU A 13 7.90 8.21 -15.82
N LEU A 14 6.88 7.91 -16.62
CA LEU A 14 5.54 7.58 -16.12
C LEU A 14 5.54 6.35 -15.21
N ILE A 15 6.30 5.30 -15.57
CA ILE A 15 6.44 4.10 -14.73
C ILE A 15 7.10 4.44 -13.39
N VAL A 16 8.16 5.27 -13.41
CA VAL A 16 8.84 5.69 -12.17
C VAL A 16 7.91 6.50 -11.28
N VAL A 17 7.17 7.45 -11.84
CA VAL A 17 6.20 8.27 -11.09
C VAL A 17 5.11 7.37 -10.48
N ALA A 18 4.56 6.44 -11.26
CA ALA A 18 3.56 5.49 -10.76
C ALA A 18 4.12 4.62 -9.62
N ALA A 19 5.36 4.16 -9.73
CA ALA A 19 6.01 3.36 -8.69
C ALA A 19 6.20 4.16 -7.39
N VAL A 20 6.64 5.42 -7.47
CA VAL A 20 6.79 6.31 -6.30
C VAL A 20 5.44 6.54 -5.62
N ILE A 21 4.38 6.82 -6.39
CA ILE A 21 3.03 7.00 -5.84
C ILE A 21 2.57 5.74 -5.10
N ARG A 22 2.74 4.56 -5.70
CA ARG A 22 2.37 3.29 -5.05
C ARG A 22 3.19 3.02 -3.80
N PHE A 23 4.48 3.35 -3.80
CA PHE A 23 5.34 3.18 -2.64
C PHE A 23 4.88 4.05 -1.45
N ASN A 24 4.53 5.31 -1.70
CA ASN A 24 4.01 6.19 -0.65
C ASN A 24 2.67 5.68 -0.10
N GLN A 25 1.76 5.23 -0.97
CA GLN A 25 0.48 4.66 -0.54
C GLN A 25 0.65 3.41 0.35
N ILE A 26 1.65 2.56 0.05
CA ILE A 26 1.95 1.38 0.87
C ILE A 26 2.45 1.79 2.26
N GLN A 27 3.27 2.84 2.36
CA GLN A 27 3.74 3.35 3.66
C GLN A 27 2.59 3.93 4.48
N GLU A 28 1.80 4.83 3.91
CA GLU A 28 0.65 5.44 4.58
C GLU A 28 -0.34 4.37 5.05
N ASN A 29 -0.59 3.36 4.22
CA ASN A 29 -1.44 2.23 4.56
C ASN A 29 -0.85 1.35 5.67
N HIS A 30 0.47 1.15 5.71
CA HIS A 30 1.12 0.42 6.79
C HIS A 30 0.98 1.16 8.13
N GLU A 31 1.17 2.48 8.14
CA GLU A 31 0.97 3.30 9.35
C GLU A 31 -0.49 3.24 9.82
N ALA A 32 -1.46 3.37 8.91
CA ALA A 32 -2.88 3.27 9.24
C ALA A 32 -3.25 1.88 9.80
N ASN A 33 -2.80 0.80 9.16
CA ASN A 33 -3.03 -0.57 9.59
C ASN A 33 -2.40 -0.87 10.96
N LYS A 34 -1.23 -0.29 11.24
CA LYS A 34 -0.57 -0.42 12.54
C LYS A 34 -1.45 0.15 13.65
N VAL A 35 -2.00 1.35 13.46
CA VAL A 35 -2.91 1.97 14.44
C VAL A 35 -4.17 1.13 14.65
N ILE A 36 -4.74 0.55 13.58
CA ILE A 36 -5.91 -0.34 13.69
C ILE A 36 -5.55 -1.60 14.50
N ALA A 37 -4.39 -2.22 14.23
CA ALA A 37 -3.95 -3.41 14.95
C ALA A 37 -3.69 -3.13 16.43
N GLU A 38 -2.98 -2.04 16.74
CA GLU A 38 -2.68 -1.62 18.12
C GLU A 38 -3.97 -1.38 18.89
N ASN A 39 -4.90 -0.59 18.35
CA ASN A 39 -6.19 -0.35 18.98
C ASN A 39 -7.02 -1.64 19.16
N CYS A 40 -6.94 -2.57 18.20
CA CYS A 40 -7.67 -3.83 18.30
C CYS A 40 -7.15 -4.70 19.45
N ILE A 41 -5.82 -4.79 19.59
CA ILE A 41 -5.18 -5.54 20.68
C ILE A 41 -5.49 -4.90 22.03
N ASP A 42 -5.46 -3.57 22.12
CA ASP A 42 -5.77 -2.82 23.35
C ASP A 42 -7.22 -3.01 23.82
N ASN A 43 -8.14 -3.34 22.91
CA ASN A 43 -9.54 -3.65 23.21
C ASN A 43 -9.82 -5.16 23.28
N GLU A 44 -8.78 -5.99 23.44
CA GLU A 44 -8.89 -7.46 23.53
C GLU A 44 -9.57 -8.11 22.30
N GLY A 45 -9.56 -7.42 21.16
CA GLY A 45 -10.10 -7.89 19.89
C GLY A 45 -9.14 -8.82 19.15
N THR A 46 -9.65 -9.44 18.08
CA THR A 46 -8.85 -10.29 17.18
C THR A 46 -8.48 -9.51 15.93
N VAL A 47 -7.17 -9.40 15.68
CA VAL A 47 -6.64 -8.75 14.47
C VAL A 47 -6.74 -9.69 13.29
N ILE A 48 -7.44 -9.26 12.23
CA ILE A 48 -7.52 -9.97 10.95
C ILE A 48 -6.67 -9.23 9.93
N ILE A 49 -5.70 -9.94 9.35
CA ILE A 49 -4.79 -9.41 8.33
C ILE A 49 -5.15 -10.05 6.98
N GLN A 50 -5.46 -9.23 5.99
CA GLN A 50 -5.70 -9.67 4.63
C GLN A 50 -4.55 -9.18 3.75
N GLU A 51 -3.67 -10.11 3.38
CA GLU A 51 -2.50 -9.83 2.58
C GLU A 51 -2.88 -9.36 1.17
N GLY A 52 -2.31 -8.23 0.76
CA GLY A 52 -2.35 -7.78 -0.63
C GLY A 52 -1.31 -8.51 -1.48
N LEU A 53 -1.58 -8.71 -2.77
CA LEU A 53 -0.57 -9.12 -3.76
C LEU A 53 0.34 -7.95 -4.16
N PHE A 54 1.41 -8.22 -4.93
CA PHE A 54 2.40 -7.24 -5.42
C PHE A 54 1.85 -5.82 -5.69
N PHE A 55 2.48 -4.80 -5.08
CA PHE A 55 2.11 -3.37 -5.18
C PHE A 55 0.66 -3.02 -4.76
N THR A 56 -0.10 -3.95 -4.19
CA THR A 56 -1.41 -3.69 -3.59
C THR A 56 -1.30 -3.50 -2.09
N LEU A 57 -2.34 -2.90 -1.52
CA LEU A 57 -2.39 -2.58 -0.10
C LEU A 57 -2.85 -3.83 0.68
N THR A 58 -2.12 -4.16 1.74
CA THR A 58 -2.60 -5.09 2.76
C THR A 58 -3.68 -4.38 3.56
N SER A 59 -4.74 -5.08 3.98
CA SER A 59 -5.72 -4.50 4.90
C SER A 59 -5.66 -5.19 6.26
N VAL A 60 -5.89 -4.41 7.30
CA VAL A 60 -6.03 -4.90 8.67
C VAL A 60 -7.37 -4.46 9.20
N THR A 61 -8.10 -5.41 9.80
CA THR A 61 -9.39 -5.16 10.43
C THR A 61 -9.41 -5.76 11.84
N CYS A 62 -10.33 -5.30 12.67
CA CYS A 62 -10.54 -5.82 14.01
C CYS A 62 -11.88 -6.53 14.09
N GLU A 63 -11.90 -7.75 14.62
CA GLU A 63 -13.12 -8.40 15.11
C GLU A 63 -13.19 -8.23 16.62
N GLU A 64 -14.32 -7.73 17.13
CA GLU A 64 -14.54 -7.57 18.56
C GLU A 64 -14.49 -8.95 19.25
N GLY A 65 -13.64 -9.07 20.27
CA GLY A 65 -13.64 -10.22 21.17
C GLY A 65 -14.93 -10.23 21.97
N LEU A 66 -15.58 -11.38 22.06
CA LEU A 66 -16.84 -11.62 22.77
C LEU A 66 -16.77 -11.23 24.25
#